data_AF-W9GNI3-F1
#
_entry.id   AF-W9GNI3-F1
#
_cell.length_a   1.000
_cell.length_b   1.000
_cell.length_c   1.000
_cell.angle_alpha   90.00
_cell.angle_beta   90.00
_cell.angle_gamma   90.00
#
_symmetry.space_group_name_H-M   'P 1'
#
loop_
_entity.id
_entity.type
_entity.pdbx_description
1 polymer ?
#
loop_
_entity_poly.entity_id
_entity_poly.type
_entity_poly.pdbx_seq_one_letter_code
_entity_poly.pdbx_strand_id
1 'polypeptide(L)'
;MVDTTRLAATLSSQHETIRRLLAGVRDTAGDERRLAFDAFSKFLAAHEGIEVEAMHTPVRDVLADPDVARSRIHEETTALLAMAHLEGMDVDGLDFVDAFDELSTSVTDHAAAEEGEELPAIAARLGQADVDRIQQALEAVPRLAELTPEGATTFAARVDAVRGTVAGA
;
A
#
# COMPACT_ATOMS: atom_id res chain seq x y z
N MET A 1 15.67 -11.17 18.80
CA MET A 1 14.85 -10.73 17.66
C MET A 1 13.45 -11.22 17.91
N VAL A 2 12.47 -10.36 17.65
CA VAL A 2 11.04 -10.72 17.75
C VAL A 2 10.66 -11.62 16.58
N ASP A 3 9.60 -12.42 16.74
CA ASP A 3 9.13 -13.28 15.67
C ASP A 3 8.23 -12.47 14.73
N THR A 4 8.71 -12.26 13.50
CA THR A 4 8.00 -11.56 12.41
C THR A 4 7.51 -12.51 11.32
N THR A 5 7.57 -13.83 11.53
CA THR A 5 7.25 -14.83 10.48
C THR A 5 5.83 -14.65 9.94
N ARG A 6 4.86 -14.44 10.83
CA ARG A 6 3.45 -14.20 10.44
C ARG A 6 3.30 -12.85 9.73
N LEU A 7 3.98 -11.82 10.24
CA LEU A 7 3.97 -10.47 9.67
C LEU A 7 4.47 -10.47 8.24
N ALA A 8 5.63 -11.09 8.01
CA ALA A 8 6.21 -11.26 6.68
C ALA A 8 5.26 -12.03 5.74
N ALA A 9 4.68 -13.14 6.20
CA ALA A 9 3.76 -13.92 5.39
C ALA A 9 2.49 -13.14 5.02
N THR A 10 1.94 -12.34 5.94
CA THR A 10 0.79 -11.48 5.66
C THR A 10 1.12 -10.40 4.66
N LEU A 11 2.23 -9.67 4.86
CA LEU A 11 2.66 -8.60 3.97
C LEU A 11 2.92 -9.13 2.55
N SER A 12 3.71 -10.21 2.42
CA SER A 12 3.97 -10.83 1.11
C SER A 12 2.70 -11.33 0.41
N SER A 13 1.71 -11.83 1.17
CA SER A 13 0.42 -12.22 0.59
C SER A 13 -0.37 -11.02 0.03
N GLN A 14 -0.23 -9.84 0.64
CA GLN A 14 -0.85 -8.61 0.15
C GLN A 14 -0.12 -8.11 -1.10
N HIS A 15 1.21 -8.10 -1.09
CA HIS A 15 2.02 -7.77 -2.28
C HIS A 15 1.69 -8.67 -3.47
N GLU A 16 1.53 -9.98 -3.24
CA GLU A 16 1.08 -10.91 -4.28
C GLU A 16 -0.34 -10.60 -4.78
N THR A 17 -1.21 -10.09 -3.92
CA THR A 17 -2.56 -9.64 -4.32
C THR A 17 -2.48 -8.38 -5.18
N ILE A 18 -1.63 -7.42 -4.80
CA ILE A 18 -1.36 -6.20 -5.57
C ILE A 18 -0.81 -6.54 -6.96
N ARG A 19 0.18 -7.44 -7.05
CA ARG A 19 0.73 -7.91 -8.35
C ARG A 19 -0.34 -8.52 -9.25
N ARG A 20 -1.25 -9.33 -8.70
CA ARG A 20 -2.38 -9.88 -9.47
C ARG A 20 -3.37 -8.80 -9.93
N LEU A 21 -3.65 -7.81 -9.09
CA LEU A 21 -4.53 -6.70 -9.45
C LEU A 21 -3.91 -5.83 -10.55
N LEU A 22 -2.61 -5.51 -10.44
CA LEU A 22 -1.84 -4.82 -11.48
C LEU A 22 -1.92 -5.55 -12.83
N ALA A 23 -1.69 -6.88 -12.83
CA ALA A 23 -1.83 -7.70 -14.03
C ALA A 23 -3.26 -7.64 -14.60
N GLY A 24 -4.28 -7.71 -13.73
CA GLY A 24 -5.68 -7.59 -14.15
C GLY A 24 -6.00 -6.28 -14.88
N VAL A 25 -5.42 -5.15 -14.46
CA VAL A 25 -5.58 -3.87 -15.18
C VAL A 25 -4.93 -3.91 -16.55
N ARG A 26 -3.71 -4.46 -16.66
CA ARG A 26 -2.97 -4.60 -17.93
C ARG A 26 -3.69 -5.52 -18.92
N ASP A 27 -4.23 -6.62 -18.43
CA ASP A 27 -4.79 -7.71 -19.25
C ASP A 27 -6.24 -7.46 -19.70
N THR A 28 -6.87 -6.39 -19.22
CA THR A 28 -8.26 -6.02 -19.54
C THR A 28 -8.30 -4.72 -20.36
N ALA A 29 -9.48 -4.36 -20.89
CA ALA A 29 -9.73 -3.11 -21.59
C ALA A 29 -11.16 -2.61 -21.31
N GLY A 30 -11.46 -1.34 -21.62
CA GLY A 30 -12.79 -0.78 -21.50
C GLY A 30 -13.34 -0.83 -20.08
N ASP A 31 -14.60 -1.28 -19.94
CA ASP A 31 -15.26 -1.35 -18.63
C ASP A 31 -14.58 -2.35 -17.70
N GLU A 32 -14.03 -3.45 -18.23
CA GLU A 32 -13.31 -4.43 -17.42
C GLU A 32 -12.03 -3.82 -16.82
N ARG A 33 -11.30 -3.00 -17.60
CA ARG A 33 -10.13 -2.27 -17.10
C ARG A 33 -10.50 -1.23 -16.05
N ARG A 34 -11.60 -0.49 -16.24
CA ARG A 34 -12.11 0.43 -15.22
C ARG A 34 -12.39 -0.27 -13.90
N LEU A 35 -13.06 -1.43 -13.95
CA LEU A 35 -13.36 -2.23 -12.76
C LEU A 35 -12.10 -2.80 -12.10
N ALA A 36 -11.15 -3.31 -12.91
CA ALA A 36 -9.87 -3.80 -12.42
C ALA A 36 -9.06 -2.68 -11.76
N PHE A 37 -9.06 -1.47 -12.35
CA PHE A 37 -8.34 -0.31 -11.82
C PHE A 37 -8.94 0.19 -10.51
N ASP A 38 -10.28 0.24 -10.39
CA ASP A 38 -10.93 0.56 -9.12
C ASP A 38 -10.65 -0.49 -8.04
N ALA A 39 -10.65 -1.79 -8.38
CA ALA A 39 -10.30 -2.86 -7.45
C ALA A 39 -8.83 -2.76 -6.98
N PHE A 40 -7.90 -2.48 -7.90
CA PHE A 40 -6.51 -2.19 -7.59
C PHE A 40 -6.37 -0.98 -6.67
N SER A 41 -6.98 0.16 -7.03
CA SER A 41 -6.95 1.41 -6.27
C SER A 41 -7.47 1.22 -4.84
N LYS A 42 -8.58 0.48 -4.67
CA LYS A 42 -9.14 0.11 -3.36
C LYS A 42 -8.16 -0.66 -2.49
N PHE A 43 -7.57 -1.71 -3.04
CA PHE A 43 -6.68 -2.59 -2.28
C PHE A 43 -5.38 -1.87 -1.92
N LEU A 44 -4.78 -1.17 -2.89
CA LEU A 44 -3.56 -0.40 -2.66
C LEU A 44 -3.79 0.69 -1.61
N ALA A 45 -4.90 1.42 -1.66
CA ALA A 45 -5.18 2.47 -0.67
C ALA A 45 -5.32 1.92 0.76
N ALA A 46 -5.88 0.72 0.90
CA ALA A 46 -6.01 0.05 2.20
C ALA A 46 -4.65 -0.45 2.74
N HIS A 47 -3.81 -0.95 1.85
CA HIS A 47 -2.45 -1.41 2.16
C HIS A 47 -1.57 -0.23 2.61
N GLU A 48 -1.39 0.77 1.75
CA GLU A 48 -0.58 1.96 2.01
C GLU A 48 -1.07 2.72 3.24
N GLY A 49 -2.40 2.89 3.38
CA GLY A 49 -2.96 3.58 4.54
C GLY A 49 -2.69 2.88 5.87
N ILE A 50 -2.60 1.54 5.88
CA ILE A 50 -2.21 0.78 7.07
C ILE A 50 -0.71 0.87 7.29
N GLU A 51 0.12 0.82 6.25
CA GLU A 51 1.58 0.90 6.38
C GLU A 51 2.02 2.23 6.95
N VAL A 52 1.53 3.35 6.40
CA VAL A 52 1.80 4.70 6.91
C VAL A 52 1.52 4.78 8.42
N GLU A 53 0.36 4.28 8.85
CA GLU A 53 -0.14 4.49 10.20
C GLU A 53 0.39 3.46 11.20
N ALA A 54 0.36 2.17 10.86
CA ALA A 54 0.73 1.09 11.76
C ALA A 54 2.21 0.71 11.66
N MET A 55 2.82 0.80 10.48
CA MET A 55 4.19 0.33 10.25
C MET A 55 5.20 1.48 10.30
N HIS A 56 5.05 2.46 9.41
CA HIS A 56 6.04 3.53 9.21
C HIS A 56 6.03 4.55 10.34
N THR A 57 4.88 4.87 10.94
CA THR A 57 4.82 5.84 12.05
C THR A 57 5.61 5.36 13.29
N PRO A 58 5.41 4.13 13.80
CA PRO A 58 6.24 3.58 14.87
C PRO A 58 7.71 3.42 14.46
N VAL A 59 7.95 2.98 13.22
CA VAL A 59 9.30 2.86 12.66
C VAL A 59 10.01 4.22 12.65
N ARG A 60 9.38 5.29 12.18
CA ARG A 60 9.96 6.64 12.18
C ARG A 60 10.38 7.09 13.58
N ASP A 61 9.52 6.84 14.57
CA ASP A 61 9.74 7.30 15.95
C ASP A 61 10.81 6.48 16.68
N VAL A 62 11.04 5.21 16.29
CA VAL A 62 12.00 4.29 16.92
C VAL A 62 13.31 4.12 16.14
N LEU A 63 13.28 4.16 14.80
CA LEU A 63 14.42 3.80 13.96
C LEU A 63 15.47 4.90 13.86
N ALA A 64 15.09 6.19 13.99
CA ALA A 64 15.96 7.36 13.87
C ALA A 64 16.90 7.38 12.63
N ASP A 65 16.75 6.44 11.69
CA ASP A 65 17.41 6.41 10.39
C ASP A 65 16.57 7.30 9.46
N PRO A 66 16.97 8.57 9.29
CA PRO A 66 16.16 9.56 8.61
C PRO A 66 16.13 9.33 7.11
N ASP A 67 16.91 8.39 6.59
CA ASP A 67 17.03 8.11 5.17
C ASP A 67 16.04 7.00 4.76
N VAL A 68 15.91 5.93 5.55
CA VAL A 68 14.89 4.88 5.33
C VAL A 68 13.48 5.47 5.46
N ALA A 69 13.19 6.17 6.55
CA ALA A 69 11.87 6.79 6.75
C ALA A 69 11.55 7.85 5.69
N ARG A 70 12.55 8.57 5.18
CA ARG A 70 12.37 9.56 4.11
C ARG A 70 12.16 8.91 2.74
N SER A 71 12.82 7.78 2.47
CA SER A 71 12.59 7.01 1.25
C SER A 71 11.14 6.55 1.19
N ARG A 72 10.60 5.99 2.28
CA ARG A 72 9.20 5.54 2.35
C ARG A 72 8.22 6.69 2.14
N ILE A 73 8.39 7.81 2.86
CA ILE A 73 7.55 9.02 2.65
C ILE A 73 7.59 9.51 1.18
N HIS A 74 8.77 9.46 0.56
CA HIS A 74 8.92 9.88 -0.84
C HIS A 74 8.22 8.92 -1.81
N GLU A 75 8.36 7.62 -1.60
CA GLU A 75 7.69 6.57 -2.37
C GLU A 75 6.16 6.68 -2.26
N GLU A 76 5.62 6.80 -1.05
CA GLU A 76 4.19 6.98 -0.79
C GLU A 76 3.63 8.24 -1.47
N THR A 77 4.36 9.36 -1.35
CA THR A 77 3.97 10.62 -2.02
C THR A 77 3.95 10.44 -3.53
N THR A 78 4.91 9.70 -4.07
CA THR A 78 5.01 9.42 -5.51
C THR A 78 3.84 8.53 -5.97
N ALA A 79 3.51 7.48 -5.20
CA ALA A 79 2.35 6.62 -5.47
C ALA A 79 1.02 7.41 -5.43
N LEU A 80 0.83 8.28 -4.43
CA LEU A 80 -0.33 9.17 -4.34
C LEU A 80 -0.48 10.07 -5.57
N LEU A 81 0.61 10.72 -6.00
CA LEU A 81 0.60 11.61 -7.16
C LEU A 81 0.36 10.84 -8.48
N ALA A 82 0.98 9.68 -8.64
CA ALA A 82 0.78 8.82 -9.80
C ALA A 82 -0.66 8.30 -9.89
N MET A 83 -1.23 7.85 -8.78
CA MET A 83 -2.64 7.44 -8.71
C MET A 83 -3.59 8.60 -9.03
N ALA A 84 -3.36 9.79 -8.46
CA ALA A 84 -4.17 10.96 -8.76
C ALA A 84 -4.11 11.37 -10.24
N HIS A 85 -2.96 11.18 -10.89
CA HIS A 85 -2.83 11.40 -12.33
C HIS A 85 -3.67 10.39 -13.12
N LEU A 86 -3.52 9.10 -12.83
CA LEU A 86 -4.22 7.99 -13.51
C LEU A 86 -5.75 8.06 -13.35
N GLU A 87 -6.25 8.48 -12.20
CA GLU A 87 -7.70 8.63 -11.94
C GLU A 87 -8.38 9.66 -12.87
N GLY A 88 -7.62 10.59 -13.44
CA GLY A 88 -8.12 11.59 -14.39
C GLY A 88 -8.04 11.18 -15.87
N MET A 89 -7.48 10.01 -16.17
CA MET A 89 -7.17 9.60 -17.54
C MET A 89 -8.24 8.64 -18.12
N ASP A 90 -8.25 8.54 -19.45
CA ASP A 90 -8.96 7.46 -20.13
C ASP A 90 -8.16 6.16 -19.96
N VAL A 91 -8.76 5.14 -19.34
CA VAL A 91 -8.08 3.88 -19.03
C VAL A 91 -7.58 3.13 -20.27
N ASP A 92 -8.15 3.40 -21.45
CA ASP A 92 -7.71 2.80 -22.71
C ASP A 92 -6.76 3.70 -23.51
N GLY A 93 -6.46 4.90 -23.01
CA GLY A 93 -5.50 5.82 -23.60
C GLY A 93 -4.06 5.29 -23.48
N LEU A 94 -3.24 5.54 -24.51
CA LEU A 94 -1.82 5.15 -24.48
C LEU A 94 -1.09 5.79 -23.29
N ASP A 95 -1.36 7.06 -23.01
CA ASP A 95 -0.76 7.78 -21.89
C ASP A 95 -1.11 7.12 -20.53
N PHE A 96 -2.32 6.55 -20.38
CA PHE A 96 -2.69 5.80 -19.17
C PHE A 96 -1.88 4.52 -19.05
N VAL A 97 -1.73 3.77 -20.15
CA VAL A 97 -0.97 2.51 -20.15
C VAL A 97 0.48 2.77 -19.75
N ASP A 98 1.11 3.79 -20.34
CA ASP A 98 2.49 4.15 -20.03
C ASP A 98 2.64 4.58 -18.56
N ALA A 99 1.78 5.47 -18.07
CA ALA A 99 1.80 5.92 -16.68
C ALA A 99 1.48 4.79 -15.68
N PHE A 100 0.59 3.85 -16.05
CA PHE A 100 0.23 2.72 -15.22
C PHE A 100 1.38 1.71 -15.12
N ASP A 101 2.15 1.55 -16.19
CA ASP A 101 3.34 0.69 -16.19
C ASP A 101 4.46 1.24 -15.29
N GLU A 102 4.64 2.56 -15.27
CA GLU A 102 5.54 3.24 -14.34
C GLU A 102 5.10 3.04 -12.89
N LEU A 103 3.81 3.29 -12.58
CA LEU A 103 3.26 3.03 -11.25
C LEU A 103 3.43 1.56 -10.84
N SER A 104 3.10 0.62 -11.73
CA SER A 104 3.21 -0.81 -11.49
C SER A 104 4.65 -1.23 -11.13
N THR A 105 5.64 -0.59 -11.75
CA THR A 105 7.05 -0.80 -11.42
C THR A 105 7.35 -0.24 -10.03
N SER A 106 6.97 1.02 -9.78
CA SER A 106 7.20 1.67 -8.47
C SER A 106 6.58 0.90 -7.30
N VAL A 107 5.35 0.41 -7.44
CA VAL A 107 4.65 -0.36 -6.39
C VAL A 107 5.33 -1.72 -6.17
N THR A 108 5.86 -2.35 -7.22
CA THR A 108 6.57 -3.63 -7.08
C THR A 108 7.93 -3.45 -6.41
N ASP A 109 8.65 -2.38 -6.75
CA ASP A 109 9.93 -2.03 -6.15
C ASP A 109 9.74 -1.65 -4.67
N HIS A 110 8.69 -0.89 -4.36
CA HIS A 110 8.30 -0.54 -2.99
C HIS A 110 8.08 -1.80 -2.13
N ALA A 111 7.21 -2.72 -2.60
CA ALA A 111 6.96 -3.99 -1.92
C ALA A 111 8.23 -4.81 -1.65
N ALA A 112 9.19 -4.81 -2.59
CA ALA A 112 10.47 -5.50 -2.41
C ALA A 112 11.35 -4.80 -1.36
N ALA A 113 11.32 -3.48 -1.31
CA ALA A 113 12.07 -2.69 -0.33
C ALA A 113 11.53 -2.90 1.09
N GLU A 114 10.21 -2.96 1.26
CA GLU A 114 9.61 -3.26 2.56
C GLU A 114 9.98 -4.65 3.07
N GLU A 115 9.89 -5.67 2.20
CA GLU A 115 10.27 -7.04 2.55
C GLU A 115 11.77 -7.19 2.85
N GLY A 116 12.62 -6.51 2.07
CA GLY A 116 14.07 -6.63 2.12
C GLY A 116 14.75 -5.74 3.17
N GLU A 117 14.14 -4.62 3.54
CA GLU A 117 14.78 -3.59 4.36
C GLU A 117 13.98 -3.28 5.63
N GLU A 118 12.66 -3.08 5.50
CA GLU A 118 11.83 -2.62 6.61
C GLU A 118 11.43 -3.73 7.57
N LEU A 119 10.99 -4.89 7.07
CA LEU A 119 10.70 -6.05 7.91
C LEU A 119 11.90 -6.48 8.77
N PRO A 120 13.15 -6.56 8.24
CA PRO A 120 14.33 -6.77 9.08
C PRO A 120 14.55 -5.68 10.12
N ALA A 121 14.29 -4.42 9.78
CA ALA A 121 14.44 -3.31 10.71
C ALA A 121 13.43 -3.39 11.88
N ILE A 122 12.18 -3.75 11.58
CA ILE A 122 11.12 -4.03 12.55
C ILE A 122 11.54 -5.19 13.46
N ALA A 123 11.97 -6.31 12.90
CA ALA A 123 12.39 -7.49 13.66
C ALA A 123 13.58 -7.22 14.61
N ALA A 124 14.44 -6.28 14.24
CA ALA A 124 15.62 -5.90 15.00
C ALA A 124 15.33 -4.91 16.14
N ARG A 125 14.31 -4.06 16.01
CA ARG A 125 14.18 -2.86 16.87
C ARG A 125 12.84 -2.69 17.56
N LEU A 126 11.76 -3.31 17.07
CA LEU A 126 10.46 -3.27 17.74
C LEU A 126 10.27 -4.43 18.73
N GLY A 127 9.38 -4.23 19.69
CA GLY A 127 8.95 -5.28 20.62
C GLY A 127 7.85 -6.16 20.02
N GLN A 128 7.63 -7.35 20.59
CA GLN A 128 6.61 -8.27 20.08
C GLN A 128 5.21 -7.66 20.11
N ALA A 129 4.90 -6.84 21.13
CA ALA A 129 3.62 -6.15 21.22
C ALA A 129 3.38 -5.16 20.07
N ASP A 130 4.45 -4.54 19.54
CA ASP A 130 4.34 -3.63 18.39
C ASP A 130 4.13 -4.44 17.11
N VAL A 131 4.91 -5.53 16.93
CA VAL A 131 4.74 -6.47 15.81
C VAL A 131 3.33 -7.05 15.76
N ASP A 132 2.76 -7.44 16.89
CA ASP A 132 1.41 -8.00 16.97
C ASP A 132 0.34 -6.96 16.60
N ARG A 133 0.56 -5.67 16.92
CA ARG A 133 -0.34 -4.58 16.49
C ARG A 133 -0.25 -4.34 14.98
N ILE A 134 0.96 -4.30 14.42
CA ILE A 134 1.18 -4.18 12.97
C ILE A 134 0.51 -5.35 12.24
N GLN A 135 0.71 -6.58 12.73
CA GLN A 135 0.07 -7.78 12.21
C GLN A 135 -1.45 -7.64 12.17
N GLN A 136 -2.05 -7.23 13.28
CA GLN A 136 -3.50 -7.09 13.37
C GLN A 136 -4.04 -6.00 12.43
N ALA A 137 -3.29 -4.90 12.27
CA ALA A 137 -3.64 -3.85 11.32
C ALA A 137 -3.61 -4.37 9.88
N LEU A 138 -2.52 -5.03 9.48
CA LEU A 138 -2.37 -5.59 8.13
C LEU A 138 -3.45 -6.64 7.82
N GLU A 139 -3.87 -7.46 8.79
CA GLU A 139 -4.99 -8.40 8.60
C GLU A 139 -6.32 -7.72 8.23
N ALA A 140 -6.47 -6.42 8.50
CA ALA A 140 -7.64 -5.65 8.13
C ALA A 140 -7.64 -5.19 6.66
N VAL A 141 -6.50 -5.22 5.94
CA VAL A 141 -6.39 -4.71 4.56
C VAL A 141 -7.49 -5.24 3.62
N PRO A 142 -7.72 -6.57 3.50
CA PRO A 142 -8.73 -7.07 2.56
C PRO A 142 -10.13 -6.55 2.88
N ARG A 143 -10.48 -6.50 4.17
CA ARG A 143 -11.77 -5.98 4.63
C ARG A 143 -11.91 -4.48 4.36
N LEU A 144 -10.86 -3.70 4.61
CA LEU A 144 -10.89 -2.25 4.39
C LEU A 144 -10.92 -1.89 2.90
N ALA A 145 -10.28 -2.68 2.04
CA ALA A 145 -10.37 -2.54 0.59
C ALA A 145 -11.82 -2.69 0.10
N GLU A 146 -12.59 -3.63 0.68
CA GLU A 146 -14.01 -3.83 0.37
C GLU A 146 -14.90 -2.71 0.92
N LEU A 147 -14.58 -2.18 2.11
CA LEU A 147 -15.40 -1.22 2.86
C LEU A 147 -15.16 0.24 2.45
N THR A 148 -14.91 0.52 1.17
CA THR A 148 -14.71 1.90 0.67
C THR A 148 -15.72 2.86 1.31
N PRO A 149 -15.27 3.83 2.13
CA PRO A 149 -16.17 4.73 2.82
C PRO A 149 -16.99 5.57 1.83
N GLU A 150 -18.25 5.81 2.16
CA GLU A 150 -19.15 6.60 1.33
C GLU A 150 -18.56 8.02 1.14
N GLY A 151 -18.27 8.39 -0.12
CA GLY A 151 -17.64 9.67 -0.48
C GLY A 151 -16.11 9.63 -0.66
N ALA A 152 -15.42 8.53 -0.33
CA ALA A 152 -13.99 8.35 -0.64
C ALA A 152 -13.81 7.92 -2.11
N THR A 153 -13.98 8.86 -3.04
CA THR A 153 -13.95 8.56 -4.48
C THR A 153 -12.56 8.56 -5.09
N THR A 154 -11.58 9.21 -4.47
CA THR A 154 -10.18 9.27 -4.93
C THR A 154 -9.29 8.38 -4.09
N PHE A 155 -8.15 7.98 -4.65
CA PHE A 155 -7.13 7.19 -3.97
C PHE A 155 -6.68 7.85 -2.67
N ALA A 156 -6.36 9.15 -2.72
CA ALA A 156 -5.96 9.91 -1.53
C ALA A 156 -7.04 9.91 -0.44
N ALA A 157 -8.31 10.11 -0.80
CA ALA A 157 -9.41 10.08 0.18
C ALA A 157 -9.60 8.69 0.81
N ARG A 158 -9.36 7.62 0.05
CA ARG A 158 -9.38 6.24 0.55
C ARG A 158 -8.25 5.99 1.54
N VAL A 159 -7.02 6.41 1.20
CA VAL A 159 -5.85 6.33 2.09
C VAL A 159 -6.12 7.07 3.40
N ASP A 160 -6.60 8.32 3.34
CA ASP A 160 -6.90 9.12 4.53
C ASP A 160 -7.98 8.48 5.41
N ALA A 161 -9.01 7.88 4.80
CA ALA A 161 -10.07 7.22 5.56
C ALA A 161 -9.59 5.93 6.25
N VAL A 162 -8.71 5.17 5.59
CA VAL A 162 -8.06 3.99 6.17
C VAL A 162 -7.19 4.40 7.36
N ARG A 163 -6.35 5.43 7.17
CA ARG A 163 -5.50 5.97 8.25
C ARG A 163 -6.32 6.44 9.45
N GLY A 164 -7.41 7.17 9.22
CA GLY A 164 -8.32 7.59 10.29
C GLY A 164 -8.98 6.42 11.03
N THR A 165 -9.23 5.31 10.34
CA THR A 165 -9.77 4.08 10.96
C THR A 165 -8.72 3.39 11.85
N VAL A 166 -7.47 3.33 11.40
CA VAL A 166 -6.36 2.71 12.15
C VAL A 166 -5.96 3.56 13.36
N ALA A 167 -5.86 4.88 13.19
CA ALA A 167 -5.49 5.81 14.27
C ALA A 167 -6.55 5.89 15.40
N GLY A 168 -7.80 5.54 15.10
CA GLY A 168 -8.91 5.54 16.06
C GLY A 168 -9.18 4.20 16.75
N ALA A 169 -8.47 3.13 16.38
CA ALA A 169 -8.65 1.77 16.90
C ALA A 169 -7.76 1.49 18.12
#